data_AF-A0A7C9RGP6-F1
#
_entry.id   AF-A0A7C9RGP6-F1
#
_cell.length_a   1.000
_cell.length_b   1.000
_cell.length_c   1.000
_cell.angle_alpha   90.00
_cell.angle_beta   90.00
_cell.angle_gamma   90.00
#
_symmetry.space_group_name_H-M   'P 1'
#
loop_
_entity.id
_entity.type
_entity.pdbx_description
1 polymer ?
#
loop_
_entity_poly.entity_id
_entity_poly.type
_entity_poly.pdbx_seq_one_letter_code
_entity_poly.pdbx_strand_id
1 'polypeptide(L)'
;MPKKPASPAKSPATKPAAASAPAAKTPAKGDHVFLVDGSGYIFRAYHALPPLNRKSDGLQVNAVLGFCNMLWKLMRDMPPDNRPTHLAIIFDKSEVTFRNELYPEYKAQRAPAPDDLIPQFAL
;
A
#
# COMPACT_ATOMS: atom_id res chain seq x y z
N MET A 1 32.33 16.22 -39.80
CA MET A 1 31.59 16.46 -38.54
C MET A 1 30.80 17.75 -38.69
N PRO A 2 29.60 17.93 -38.11
CA PRO A 2 28.94 17.08 -37.13
C PRO A 2 27.58 16.52 -37.61
N LYS A 3 27.32 15.29 -37.16
CA LYS A 3 26.05 14.57 -37.29
C LYS A 3 24.99 15.32 -36.49
N LYS A 4 23.82 15.56 -37.09
CA LYS A 4 22.61 15.99 -36.38
C LYS A 4 22.21 14.85 -35.43
N PRO A 5 22.26 15.03 -34.10
CA PRO A 5 21.95 13.96 -33.17
C PRO A 5 20.45 13.70 -33.16
N ALA A 6 20.12 12.41 -33.15
CA ALA A 6 18.77 11.87 -33.16
C ALA A 6 17.99 12.28 -31.92
N SER A 7 16.69 12.54 -32.09
CA SER A 7 15.73 12.60 -31.00
C SER A 7 15.79 11.29 -30.20
N PRO A 8 15.93 11.31 -28.87
CA PRO A 8 15.82 10.11 -28.08
C PRO A 8 14.36 9.65 -28.09
N ALA A 9 14.15 8.46 -28.64
CA ALA A 9 12.91 7.72 -28.58
C ALA A 9 12.43 7.61 -27.12
N LYS A 10 11.14 7.83 -26.91
CA LYS A 10 10.44 7.52 -25.66
C LYS A 10 10.72 6.06 -25.28
N SER A 11 11.49 5.86 -24.22
CA SER A 11 11.60 4.56 -23.55
C SER A 11 10.18 4.13 -23.13
N PRO A 12 9.70 2.95 -23.55
CA PRO A 12 8.47 2.41 -23.02
C PRO A 12 8.72 2.04 -21.55
N ALA A 13 7.94 2.62 -20.65
CA ALA A 13 7.95 2.28 -19.23
C ALA A 13 7.70 0.78 -19.08
N THR A 14 8.72 0.06 -18.60
CA THR A 14 8.64 -1.35 -18.27
C THR A 14 7.59 -1.53 -17.18
N LYS A 15 6.44 -2.09 -17.55
CA LYS A 15 5.42 -2.59 -16.62
C LYS A 15 6.15 -3.55 -15.66
N PRO A 16 6.11 -3.34 -14.32
CA PRO A 16 6.69 -4.31 -13.41
C PRO A 16 5.98 -5.64 -13.66
N ALA A 17 6.74 -6.66 -14.05
CA ALA A 17 6.23 -8.01 -14.13
C ALA A 17 5.65 -8.34 -12.75
N ALA A 18 4.35 -8.61 -12.69
CA ALA A 18 3.71 -9.09 -11.49
C ALA A 18 4.48 -10.33 -11.04
N ALA A 19 5.23 -10.22 -9.95
CA ALA A 19 5.85 -11.37 -9.32
C ALA A 19 4.73 -12.39 -9.08
N SER A 20 4.86 -13.57 -9.68
CA SER A 20 3.91 -14.66 -9.50
C SER A 20 3.83 -14.97 -8.02
N ALA A 21 2.76 -14.51 -7.37
CA ALA A 21 2.47 -14.88 -6.00
C ALA A 21 2.51 -16.42 -5.91
N PRO A 22 3.15 -16.99 -4.88
CA PRO A 22 3.12 -18.44 -4.70
C PRO A 22 1.64 -18.88 -4.69
N ALA A 23 1.35 -20.02 -5.32
CA ALA A 23 -0.01 -20.55 -5.39
C ALA A 23 -0.58 -20.69 -3.97
N ALA A 24 -1.36 -19.69 -3.56
CA ALA A 24 -1.98 -19.66 -2.25
C ALA A 24 -2.92 -20.87 -2.17
N LYS A 25 -2.80 -21.65 -1.08
CA LYS A 25 -3.73 -22.75 -0.85
C LYS A 25 -5.15 -22.18 -0.80
N THR A 26 -6.09 -22.85 -1.47
CA THR A 26 -7.50 -22.48 -1.40
C THR A 26 -7.98 -22.67 0.04
N PRO A 27 -8.65 -21.67 0.64
CA PRO A 27 -9.18 -21.79 1.99
C PRO A 27 -10.18 -22.96 2.09
N ALA A 28 -10.06 -23.76 3.14
CA ALA A 28 -10.94 -24.88 3.44
C ALA A 28 -11.80 -24.62 4.70
N LYS A 29 -12.71 -25.54 5.01
CA LYS A 29 -13.55 -25.46 6.21
C LYS A 29 -12.66 -25.51 7.46
N GLY A 30 -12.72 -24.48 8.30
CA GLY A 30 -11.88 -24.32 9.49
C GLY A 30 -10.71 -23.35 9.30
N ASP A 31 -10.47 -22.87 8.06
CA ASP A 31 -9.51 -21.80 7.82
C ASP A 31 -10.11 -20.43 8.12
N HIS A 32 -9.28 -19.57 8.71
CA HIS A 32 -9.61 -18.18 8.98
C HIS A 32 -8.84 -17.27 8.02
N VAL A 33 -9.57 -16.59 7.14
CA VAL A 33 -9.04 -15.66 6.13
C VAL A 33 -9.22 -14.23 6.61
N PHE A 34 -8.13 -13.48 6.66
CA PHE A 34 -8.11 -12.08 7.07
C PHE A 34 -7.81 -11.19 5.88
N LEU A 35 -8.69 -10.23 5.62
CA LEU A 35 -8.53 -9.21 4.60
C LEU A 35 -8.37 -7.87 5.28
N VAL A 36 -7.21 -7.24 5.10
CA VAL A 36 -6.88 -5.95 5.72
C VAL A 36 -6.88 -4.87 4.64
N ASP A 37 -7.62 -3.77 4.86
CA ASP A 37 -7.47 -2.56 4.04
C ASP A 37 -6.12 -1.89 4.37
N GLY A 38 -5.14 -2.11 3.49
CA GLY A 38 -3.79 -1.57 3.64
C GLY A 38 -3.77 -0.06 3.56
N SER A 39 -4.56 0.53 2.66
CA SER A 39 -4.59 1.97 2.44
C SER A 39 -5.10 2.70 3.68
N GLY A 40 -6.24 2.28 4.23
CA GLY A 40 -6.81 2.84 5.44
C GLY A 40 -5.91 2.62 6.66
N TYR A 41 -5.28 1.45 6.77
CA TYR A 41 -4.35 1.17 7.88
C TYR A 41 -3.10 2.06 7.84
N ILE A 42 -2.53 2.34 6.66
CA ILE A 42 -1.36 3.22 6.55
C ILE A 42 -1.73 4.65 6.97
N PHE A 43 -2.87 5.19 6.52
CA PHE A 43 -3.33 6.51 6.97
C PHE A 43 -3.58 6.56 8.48
N ARG A 44 -4.18 5.49 9.04
CA ARG A 44 -4.36 5.37 10.50
C ARG A 44 -3.02 5.34 11.24
N ALA A 45 -2.04 4.61 10.72
CA ALA A 45 -0.70 4.53 11.29
C ALA A 45 0.01 5.88 11.30
N TYR A 46 -0.08 6.62 10.18
CA TYR A 46 0.52 7.94 10.03
C TYR A 46 0.01 8.93 11.08
N HIS A 47 -1.30 8.94 11.38
CA HIS A 47 -1.87 9.84 12.38
C HIS A 47 -1.79 9.34 13.83
N ALA A 48 -1.54 8.03 14.05
CA ALA A 48 -1.50 7.45 15.38
C ALA A 48 -0.17 7.64 16.11
N LEU A 49 0.92 7.83 15.36
CA LEU A 49 2.26 8.00 15.91
C LEU A 49 2.82 9.38 15.57
N PRO A 50 3.58 10.02 16.48
CA PRO A 50 4.27 11.25 16.16
C PRO A 50 5.25 11.03 14.98
N PRO A 51 5.63 12.10 14.25
CA PRO A 51 6.64 12.02 13.20
C PRO A 51 7.92 11.37 13.74
N LEU A 52 8.36 10.30 13.08
CA LEU A 52 9.59 9.58 13.41
C LEU A 52 10.49 9.62 12.19
N ASN A 53 11.57 10.38 12.29
CA ASN A 53 12.52 10.54 11.19
C ASN A 53 13.65 9.53 11.31
N ARG A 54 13.95 8.85 10.20
CA ARG A 54 15.12 7.99 10.08
C ARG A 54 16.38 8.86 10.15
N LYS A 55 17.34 8.45 10.98
CA LYS A 55 18.56 9.23 11.25
C LYS A 55 19.49 9.38 10.03
N SER A 56 19.38 8.51 9.03
CA SER A 56 20.27 8.49 7.87
C SER A 56 19.89 9.53 6.80
N ASP A 57 18.60 9.66 6.49
CA ASP A 57 18.10 10.44 5.35
C ASP A 57 17.01 11.45 5.77
N GLY A 58 16.63 11.49 7.04
CA GLY A 58 15.58 12.36 7.56
C GLY A 58 14.16 11.92 7.15
N LEU A 59 14.00 10.79 6.46
CA LEU A 59 12.70 10.34 5.96
C LEU A 59 11.79 9.93 7.11
N GLN A 60 10.54 10.38 7.08
CA GLN A 60 9.55 9.94 8.05
C GLN A 60 9.23 8.46 7.84
N VAL A 61 9.11 7.69 8.92
CA VAL A 61 8.84 6.24 8.92
C VAL A 61 7.78 5.85 9.94
N ASN A 62 7.06 6.83 10.50
CA ASN A 62 6.00 6.62 11.48
C ASN A 62 4.86 5.76 10.93
N ALA A 63 4.45 5.96 9.68
CA ALA A 63 3.36 5.20 9.08
C ALA A 63 3.75 3.73 8.86
N VAL A 64 4.97 3.47 8.37
CA VAL A 64 5.49 2.10 8.20
C VAL A 64 5.58 1.37 9.54
N LEU A 65 6.18 2.02 10.54
CA LEU A 65 6.31 1.43 11.88
C LEU A 65 4.94 1.15 12.49
N GLY A 66 4.02 2.11 12.43
CA GLY A 66 2.67 1.95 12.95
C GLY A 66 1.91 0.82 12.24
N PHE A 67 2.02 0.74 10.91
CA PHE A 67 1.39 -0.31 10.11
C PHE A 67 1.88 -1.71 10.51
N CYS A 68 3.20 -1.91 10.55
CA CYS A 68 3.81 -3.17 10.97
C CYS A 68 3.43 -3.55 12.40
N ASN A 69 3.42 -2.58 13.33
CA ASN A 69 3.01 -2.83 14.72
C ASN A 69 1.53 -3.25 14.84
N MET A 70 0.64 -2.66 14.04
CA MET A 70 -0.78 -3.04 14.02
C MET A 70 -0.97 -4.46 13.47
N LEU A 71 -0.28 -4.81 12.39
CA LEU A 71 -0.31 -6.17 11.84
C LEU A 71 0.27 -7.19 12.83
N TRP A 72 1.40 -6.87 13.45
CA TRP A 72 2.02 -7.71 14.45
C TRP A 72 1.09 -7.99 15.63
N LYS A 73 0.44 -6.95 16.17
CA LYS A 73 -0.55 -7.09 17.23
C LYS A 73 -1.74 -7.96 16.80
N LEU A 74 -2.26 -7.75 15.60
CA LEU A 74 -3.35 -8.57 15.05
C LEU A 74 -2.98 -10.06 15.01
N MET A 75 -1.78 -10.39 14.57
CA MET A 75 -1.32 -11.78 14.49
C MET A 75 -1.01 -12.40 15.85
N ARG A 76 -0.46 -11.61 16.78
CA ARG A 76 -0.02 -12.09 18.10
C ARG A 76 -1.16 -12.22 19.10
N ASP A 77 -2.04 -11.23 19.16
CA ASP A 77 -3.05 -11.10 20.23
C ASP A 77 -4.34 -11.86 19.89
N MET A 78 -4.40 -12.50 18.72
CA MET A 78 -5.51 -13.36 18.30
C MET A 78 -5.57 -14.67 19.11
N PRO A 79 -6.75 -15.04 19.65
CA PRO A 79 -6.97 -16.33 20.31
C PRO A 79 -6.58 -17.49 19.39
N PRO A 80 -6.02 -18.61 19.93
CA PRO A 80 -5.57 -19.75 19.13
C PRO A 80 -6.62 -20.25 18.14
N ASP A 81 -7.89 -20.28 18.55
CA ASP A 81 -9.00 -20.79 17.75
C ASP A 81 -9.41 -19.87 16.58
N ASN A 82 -8.93 -18.62 16.57
CA ASN A 82 -9.28 -17.61 15.55
C ASN A 82 -8.06 -17.06 14.81
N ARG A 83 -6.87 -17.64 15.00
CA ARG A 83 -5.65 -17.12 14.37
C ARG A 83 -5.75 -17.14 12.84
N PRO A 84 -5.23 -16.10 12.14
CA PRO A 84 -5.24 -16.05 10.70
C PRO A 84 -4.43 -17.22 10.11
N THR A 85 -5.11 -18.09 9.38
CA THR A 85 -4.47 -19.11 8.52
C THR A 85 -3.99 -18.49 7.21
N HIS A 86 -4.72 -17.47 6.75
CA HIS A 86 -4.44 -16.72 5.53
C HIS A 86 -4.62 -15.23 5.84
N LEU A 87 -3.70 -14.40 5.35
CA LEU A 87 -3.73 -12.95 5.50
C LEU A 87 -3.46 -12.32 4.14
N ALA A 88 -4.33 -11.41 3.72
CA ALA A 88 -4.13 -10.59 2.54
C ALA A 88 -4.30 -9.11 2.90
N ILE A 89 -3.39 -8.29 2.37
CA ILE A 89 -3.44 -6.83 2.48
C ILE A 89 -3.92 -6.31 1.13
N ILE A 90 -5.03 -5.57 1.15
CA ILE A 90 -5.69 -5.06 -0.04
C ILE A 90 -5.34 -3.58 -0.17
N PHE A 91 -4.74 -3.22 -1.30
CA PHE A 91 -4.43 -1.84 -1.62
C PHE A 91 -5.42 -1.33 -2.66
N ASP A 92 -5.98 -0.15 -2.39
CA ASP A 92 -6.80 0.57 -3.36
C ASP A 92 -5.90 1.06 -4.50
N LYS A 93 -6.16 0.58 -5.72
CA LYS A 93 -5.60 1.19 -6.93
C LYS A 93 -6.42 2.43 -7.25
N SER A 94 -5.76 3.59 -7.29
CA SER A 94 -6.40 4.81 -7.78
C SER A 94 -6.61 4.68 -9.29
N GLU A 95 -7.85 4.44 -9.70
CA GLU A 95 -8.27 4.33 -11.10
C GLU A 95 -9.63 5.01 -11.24
N VAL A 96 -9.87 5.64 -12.40
CA VAL A 96 -11.21 6.17 -12.73
C VAL A 96 -12.13 4.97 -12.84
N THR A 97 -13.05 4.86 -11.90
CA THR A 97 -14.06 3.80 -11.88
C THR A 97 -15.39 4.32 -12.40
N PHE A 98 -16.33 3.41 -12.68
CA PHE A 98 -17.72 3.76 -12.98
C PHE A 98 -18.33 4.71 -11.93
N ARG A 99 -17.85 4.69 -10.68
CA ARG A 99 -18.32 5.56 -9.59
C ARG A 99 -17.95 7.02 -9.85
N ASN A 100 -16.81 7.27 -10.50
CA ASN A 100 -16.38 8.61 -10.90
C ASN A 100 -17.21 9.12 -12.08
N GLU A 101 -17.62 8.24 -13.00
CA GLU A 101 -18.49 8.59 -14.14
C GLU A 101 -19.92 8.90 -13.70
N LEU A 102 -20.45 8.12 -12.74
CA LEU A 102 -21.80 8.31 -12.20
C LEU A 102 -21.90 9.57 -11.33
N TYR A 103 -20.85 9.91 -10.59
CA TYR A 103 -20.83 11.08 -9.71
C TYR A 103 -19.47 11.79 -9.74
N PRO A 104 -19.36 12.91 -10.47
CA PRO A 104 -18.09 13.63 -10.64
C PRO A 104 -17.45 14.14 -9.33
N GLU A 105 -18.26 14.40 -8.31
CA GLU A 105 -17.79 14.88 -7.00
C GLU A 105 -17.39 13.73 -6.06
N TYR A 106 -17.40 12.47 -6.53
CA TYR A 106 -17.01 11.32 -5.73
C TYR A 106 -15.56 11.43 -5.25
N LYS A 107 -15.37 11.47 -3.91
CA LYS A 107 -14.08 11.67 -3.21
C LYS A 107 -13.40 13.03 -3.49
N ALA A 108 -14.10 14.01 -4.07
CA ALA A 108 -13.52 15.33 -4.40
C ALA A 108 -13.02 16.09 -3.16
N GLN A 109 -13.65 15.89 -2.00
CA GLN A 109 -13.26 16.47 -0.72
C GLN A 109 -12.12 15.74 0.00
N ARG A 110 -11.57 14.65 -0.57
CA ARG A 110 -10.50 13.91 0.09
C ARG A 110 -9.20 14.70 -0.07
N ALA A 111 -8.63 15.14 1.04
CA ALA A 111 -7.31 15.78 1.02
C ALA A 111 -6.28 14.83 0.38
N PRO A 112 -5.31 15.36 -0.40
CA PRO A 112 -4.23 14.56 -0.94
C PRO A 112 -3.45 13.89 0.20
N ALA A 113 -2.80 12.76 -0.11
CA ALA A 113 -1.89 12.13 0.84
C ALA A 113 -0.80 13.15 1.23
N PRO A 114 -0.47 13.28 2.53
CA PRO A 114 0.60 14.18 2.98
C PRO A 114 1.93 13.90 2.27
N ASP A 115 2.68 14.96 1.96
CA ASP A 115 3.94 14.87 1.18
C ASP A 115 5.02 14.04 1.87
N ASP A 116 4.97 13.93 3.20
CA ASP A 116 5.83 13.10 4.06
C ASP A 116 5.36 11.64 4.17
N LEU A 117 4.11 11.35 3.81
CA LEU A 117 3.57 10.00 3.75
C LEU A 117 3.86 9.33 2.40
N ILE A 118 3.79 10.08 1.30
CA ILE A 118 3.97 9.53 -0.07
C ILE A 118 5.28 8.72 -0.21
N PRO A 119 6.45 9.18 0.27
CA PRO A 119 7.69 8.42 0.18
C PRO A 119 7.67 7.10 0.97
N GLN A 120 6.79 6.98 1.97
CA GLN A 120 6.68 5.78 2.80
C GLN A 120 5.96 4.62 2.10
N PHE A 121 5.18 4.87 1.03
CA PHE A 121 4.48 3.82 0.31
C PHE A 121 5.40 2.85 -0.46
N ALA A 122 6.62 3.29 -0.78
CA ALA A 122 7.60 2.50 -1.51
C ALA A 122 8.58 1.74 -0.60
N LEU A 123 8.48 1.93 0.72
CA LEU A 123 9.30 1.26 1.73
C LEU A 123 8.77 -0.14 2.04
#